data_AF-A0ABD3QM38-F1
#
_entry.id   AF-A0ABD3QM38-F1
#
_cell.length_a   1.000
_cell.length_b   1.000
_cell.length_c   1.000
_cell.angle_alpha   90.00
_cell.angle_beta   90.00
_cell.angle_gamma   90.00
#
_symmetry.space_group_name_H-M   'P 1'
#
loop_
_entity.id
_entity.type
_entity.pdbx_description
1 polymer ?
#
loop_
_entity_poly.entity_id
_entity_poly.type
_entity_poly.pdbx_seq_one_letter_code
_entity_poly.pdbx_strand_id
1 'polypeptide(L)'
;MNIPSSGGKKPKRPLTPYNLFYRFKRGRILQLCSIGSGDKDTIQRLVAAVPGLENMSPSELRLLHPKDMYIVSRSIIRKEMKENLLPFEGKRAHRKTHGMMDFVEMSRMMCNQWKVVDESIKCIFQELAEEGKQLYRERLSEYKDKEQESDTGSDVQNPCEEGSADKPKSCNRTTKYTNVDMFPETPPPLPPIVSFDSEDDMSCVVQPSVYQPDADDSTATSDADDEFCAFIDEHIHMVDNVGLDACDLNYGRPIDFMDLITMDESICHCTLSLEGML
;
A
#
# COMPACT_ATOMS: atom_id res chain seq x y z
N MET A 1 -5.53 9.95 23.07
CA MET A 1 -5.97 10.74 21.90
C MET A 1 -7.45 10.46 21.70
N ASN A 2 -8.31 11.48 21.79
CA ASN A 2 -9.76 11.32 21.59
C ASN A 2 -10.02 11.17 20.09
N ILE A 3 -10.38 9.96 19.66
CA ILE A 3 -10.77 9.68 18.28
C ILE A 3 -12.19 10.22 18.10
N PRO A 4 -12.44 11.11 17.13
CA PRO A 4 -13.78 11.64 16.90
C PRO A 4 -14.74 10.50 16.50
N SER A 5 -15.75 10.24 17.32
CA SER A 5 -16.78 9.24 17.04
C SER A 5 -17.61 9.67 15.82
N SER A 6 -17.52 8.92 14.73
CA SER A 6 -18.21 9.21 13.47
C SER A 6 -19.71 8.86 13.55
N GLY A 7 -20.48 9.64 14.31
CA GLY A 7 -21.95 9.76 14.21
C GLY A 7 -22.73 8.46 13.96
N GLY A 8 -22.50 7.43 14.78
CA GLY A 8 -23.24 6.16 14.72
C GLY A 8 -23.01 5.33 13.45
N LYS A 9 -21.92 5.57 12.70
CA LYS A 9 -21.60 4.77 11.52
C LYS A 9 -20.70 3.59 11.89
N LYS A 10 -20.97 2.42 11.30
CA LYS A 10 -20.13 1.24 11.41
C LYS A 10 -18.68 1.56 10.99
N PRO A 11 -17.67 1.15 11.78
CA PRO A 11 -16.27 1.44 11.45
C PRO A 11 -15.86 0.81 10.11
N LYS A 12 -14.96 1.48 9.38
CA LYS A 12 -14.42 1.00 8.09
C LYS A 12 -13.40 -0.11 8.31
N ARG A 13 -13.31 -1.06 7.38
CA ARG A 13 -12.35 -2.18 7.40
C ARG A 13 -10.90 -1.69 7.57
N PRO A 14 -10.05 -2.40 8.34
CA PRO A 14 -8.66 -2.00 8.55
C PRO A 14 -7.85 -2.02 7.24
N LEU A 15 -6.74 -1.27 7.21
CA LEU A 15 -5.87 -1.20 6.05
C LEU A 15 -4.98 -2.46 5.95
N THR A 16 -4.73 -2.91 4.73
CA THR A 16 -3.77 -4.01 4.45
C THR A 16 -2.32 -3.48 4.49
N PRO A 17 -1.31 -4.36 4.59
CA PRO A 17 0.10 -3.94 4.57
C PRO A 17 0.47 -3.12 3.34
N TYR A 18 0.02 -3.56 2.15
CA TYR A 18 0.22 -2.81 0.90
C TYR A 18 -0.42 -1.41 0.95
N ASN A 19 -1.64 -1.29 1.48
CA ASN A 19 -2.31 0.00 1.60
C ASN A 19 -1.55 0.96 2.53
N LEU A 20 -0.91 0.45 3.59
CA LEU A 20 -0.05 1.22 4.47
C LEU A 20 1.23 1.67 3.75
N PHE A 21 1.88 0.78 3.01
CA PHE A 21 3.03 1.12 2.15
C PHE A 21 2.68 2.21 1.13
N TYR A 22 1.57 2.05 0.42
CA TYR A 22 1.08 3.03 -0.55
C TYR A 22 0.84 4.39 0.12
N ARG A 23 0.20 4.40 1.30
CA ARG A 23 -0.06 5.63 2.07
C ARG A 23 1.24 6.32 2.48
N PHE A 24 2.22 5.56 2.95
CA PHE A 24 3.54 6.06 3.34
C PHE A 24 4.27 6.69 2.15
N LYS A 25 4.47 5.94 1.06
CA LYS A 25 5.17 6.45 -0.14
C LYS A 25 4.45 7.61 -0.80
N ARG A 26 3.12 7.58 -0.87
CA ARG A 26 2.32 8.70 -1.39
C ARG A 26 2.45 9.95 -0.51
N GLY A 27 2.62 9.77 0.81
CA GLY A 27 2.96 10.86 1.74
C GLY A 27 4.26 11.54 1.35
N ARG A 28 5.30 10.76 1.04
CA ARG A 28 6.60 11.26 0.57
C ARG A 28 6.49 12.01 -0.76
N ILE A 29 5.77 11.47 -1.74
CA ILE A 29 5.54 12.16 -3.03
C ILE A 29 4.86 13.52 -2.80
N LEU A 30 3.85 13.56 -1.93
CA LEU A 30 3.15 14.79 -1.61
C LEU A 30 4.04 15.83 -0.93
N GLN A 31 4.92 15.40 -0.02
CA GLN A 31 5.93 16.26 0.60
C GLN A 31 6.87 16.83 -0.47
N LEU A 32 7.38 15.99 -1.38
CA LEU A 32 8.27 16.41 -2.46
C LEU A 32 7.60 17.41 -3.42
N CYS A 33 6.34 17.17 -3.79
CA CYS A 33 5.58 18.08 -4.65
C CYS A 33 5.33 19.44 -3.95
N SER A 34 5.15 19.46 -2.64
CA SER A 34 4.96 20.70 -1.88
C SER A 34 6.22 21.60 -1.86
N ILE A 35 7.39 21.00 -2.06
CA ILE A 35 8.69 21.71 -2.14
C ILE A 35 8.95 22.24 -3.57
N GLY A 36 8.17 21.80 -4.57
CA GLY A 36 8.34 22.20 -5.97
C GLY A 36 9.30 21.31 -6.77
N SER A 37 9.75 20.17 -6.22
CA SER A 37 10.65 19.21 -6.89
C SER A 37 9.90 17.96 -7.37
N GLY A 38 8.76 18.14 -8.03
CA GLY A 38 7.90 17.03 -8.46
C GLY A 38 8.21 16.47 -9.85
N ASP A 39 9.44 16.60 -10.32
CA ASP A 39 9.85 16.01 -11.60
C ASP A 39 9.65 14.49 -11.56
N LYS A 40 9.17 13.94 -12.69
CA LYS A 40 8.84 12.51 -12.82
C LYS A 40 10.01 11.61 -12.41
N ASP A 41 11.23 11.94 -12.81
CA ASP A 41 12.44 11.17 -12.47
C ASP A 41 12.77 11.24 -10.97
N THR A 42 12.50 12.38 -10.33
CA THR A 42 12.70 12.53 -8.88
C THR A 42 11.66 11.73 -8.11
N ILE A 43 10.40 11.74 -8.56
CA ILE A 43 9.35 10.88 -8.01
C ILE A 43 9.72 9.40 -8.19
N GLN A 44 10.22 9.01 -9.37
CA GLN A 44 10.63 7.62 -9.63
C GLN A 44 11.77 7.17 -8.72
N ARG A 45 12.79 8.02 -8.52
CA ARG A 45 13.87 7.75 -7.56
C ARG A 45 13.36 7.62 -6.12
N LEU A 46 12.43 8.49 -5.72
CA LEU A 46 11.83 8.46 -4.37
C LEU A 46 11.00 7.18 -4.13
N VAL A 47 10.24 6.75 -5.13
CA VAL A 47 9.45 5.51 -5.06
C VAL A 47 10.38 4.30 -5.01
N ALA A 48 11.41 4.26 -5.85
CA ALA A 48 12.38 3.18 -5.92
C ALA A 48 13.28 3.06 -4.68
N ALA A 49 13.50 4.16 -3.95
CA ALA A 49 14.28 4.17 -2.72
C ALA A 49 13.68 3.26 -1.64
N VAL A 50 14.53 2.73 -0.76
CA VAL A 50 14.10 1.87 0.36
C VAL A 50 13.16 2.64 1.29
N PRO A 51 11.96 2.10 1.61
CA PRO A 51 11.03 2.76 2.51
C PRO A 51 11.66 3.12 3.86
N GLY A 52 11.55 4.37 4.28
CA GLY A 52 12.12 4.86 5.54
C GLY A 52 13.53 5.42 5.41
N LEU A 53 14.23 5.18 4.29
CA LEU A 53 15.58 5.68 4.05
C LEU A 53 15.66 6.62 2.85
N GLU A 54 14.52 7.21 2.43
CA GLU A 54 14.45 8.04 1.22
C GLU A 54 15.34 9.30 1.28
N ASN A 55 15.63 9.79 2.49
CA ASN A 55 16.41 11.00 2.69
C ASN A 55 17.91 10.71 2.93
N MET A 56 18.32 9.44 2.98
CA MET A 56 19.72 9.09 3.14
C MET A 56 20.46 9.13 1.81
N SER A 57 21.69 9.64 1.83
CA SER A 57 22.53 9.63 0.66
C SER A 57 22.98 8.19 0.33
N PRO A 58 23.24 7.86 -0.95
CA PRO A 58 23.77 6.56 -1.33
C PRO A 58 25.09 6.19 -0.62
N SER A 59 25.89 7.19 -0.22
CA SER A 59 27.14 6.99 0.52
C SER A 59 26.89 6.52 1.95
N GLU A 60 25.92 7.11 2.66
CA GLU A 60 25.54 6.68 4.01
C GLU A 60 24.95 5.27 4.01
N LEU A 61 24.12 4.96 3.01
CA LEU A 61 23.52 3.62 2.87
C LEU A 61 24.57 2.52 2.68
N ARG A 62 25.71 2.81 2.04
CA ARG A 62 26.80 1.83 1.88
C ARG A 62 27.58 1.56 3.17
N LEU A 63 27.56 2.51 4.11
CA LEU A 63 28.25 2.37 5.40
C LEU A 63 27.38 1.64 6.43
N LEU A 64 26.05 1.65 6.24
CA LEU A 64 25.10 0.98 7.11
C LEU A 64 25.11 -0.53 6.89
N HIS A 65 25.22 -1.29 7.98
CA HIS A 65 25.04 -2.72 7.92
C HIS A 65 23.55 -3.04 7.64
N PRO A 66 23.21 -4.12 6.89
CA PRO A 66 21.83 -4.45 6.55
C PRO A 66 20.88 -4.55 7.76
N LYS A 67 21.39 -4.99 8.91
CA LYS A 67 20.62 -5.03 10.17
C LYS A 67 20.26 -3.62 10.67
N ASP A 68 21.16 -2.67 10.55
CA ASP A 68 20.94 -1.29 10.99
C ASP A 68 19.96 -0.58 10.05
N MET A 69 20.04 -0.87 8.74
CA MET A 69 19.07 -0.38 7.76
C MET A 69 17.63 -0.77 8.15
N TYR A 70 17.42 -2.02 8.58
CA TYR A 70 16.11 -2.46 9.06
C TYR A 70 15.64 -1.70 10.30
N ILE A 71 16.51 -1.52 11.30
CA ILE A 71 16.18 -0.83 12.55
C ILE A 71 15.80 0.63 12.27
N VAL A 72 16.58 1.32 11.45
CA VAL A 72 16.33 2.72 11.08
C VAL A 72 15.06 2.85 10.24
N SER A 73 14.86 1.97 9.26
CA SER A 73 13.63 1.96 8.45
C SER A 73 12.41 1.74 9.33
N ARG A 74 12.47 0.75 10.24
CA ARG A 74 11.39 0.43 11.17
C ARG A 74 11.04 1.60 12.08
N SER A 75 12.04 2.28 12.66
CA SER A 75 11.79 3.42 13.54
C SER A 75 11.11 4.58 12.79
N ILE A 76 11.57 4.90 11.58
CA ILE A 76 11.03 6.00 10.76
C ILE A 76 9.61 5.67 10.29
N ILE A 77 9.38 4.48 9.73
CA ILE A 77 8.06 4.06 9.24
C ILE A 77 7.05 4.03 10.39
N ARG A 78 7.40 3.43 11.54
CA ARG A 78 6.49 3.38 12.70
C ARG A 78 6.17 4.78 13.23
N LYS A 79 7.16 5.66 13.32
CA LYS A 79 6.96 7.06 13.75
C LYS A 79 5.98 7.80 12.85
N GLU A 80 6.10 7.65 11.54
CA GLU A 80 5.26 8.36 10.58
C GLU A 80 3.84 7.76 10.47
N MET A 81 3.71 6.44 10.63
CA MET A 81 2.45 5.72 10.42
C MET A 81 1.59 5.56 11.68
N LYS A 82 2.14 5.81 12.88
CA LYS A 82 1.45 5.62 14.17
C LYS A 82 0.04 6.22 14.24
N GLU A 83 -0.12 7.43 13.73
CA GLU A 83 -1.41 8.16 13.75
C GLU A 83 -2.32 7.82 12.55
N ASN A 84 -1.86 6.96 11.65
CA ASN A 84 -2.40 6.76 10.31
C ASN A 84 -2.68 5.29 9.98
N LEU A 85 -2.81 4.43 10.99
CA LEU A 85 -3.07 2.99 10.80
C LEU A 85 -4.49 2.67 10.33
N LEU A 86 -5.43 3.57 10.63
CA LEU A 86 -6.85 3.36 10.32
C LEU A 86 -7.28 4.13 9.06
N PRO A 87 -8.33 3.64 8.37
CA PRO A 87 -8.93 4.36 7.27
C PRO A 87 -9.39 5.75 7.69
N PHE A 88 -9.25 6.73 6.81
CA PHE A 88 -9.76 8.07 7.05
C PHE A 88 -11.30 8.04 7.19
N GLU A 89 -11.82 8.45 8.34
CA GLU A 89 -13.27 8.44 8.62
C GLU A 89 -14.00 9.66 8.05
N GLY A 90 -13.29 10.73 7.71
CA GLY A 90 -13.88 11.93 7.13
C GLY A 90 -14.35 11.77 5.68
N LYS A 91 -15.02 12.82 5.18
CA LYS A 91 -15.34 12.93 3.75
C LYS A 91 -14.03 13.06 2.98
N ARG A 92 -13.77 12.15 2.03
CA ARG A 92 -12.61 12.22 1.15
C ARG A 92 -12.64 13.59 0.47
N ALA A 93 -11.69 14.45 0.79
CA ALA A 93 -11.51 15.69 0.03
C ALA A 93 -11.27 15.30 -1.43
N HIS A 94 -11.99 15.93 -2.35
CA HIS A 94 -11.77 15.72 -3.78
C HIS A 94 -10.34 16.14 -4.07
N ARG A 95 -9.46 15.16 -4.28
CA ARG A 95 -8.05 15.42 -4.54
C ARG A 95 -7.97 15.85 -6.00
N LYS A 96 -7.59 17.11 -6.24
CA LYS A 96 -7.11 17.51 -7.56
C LYS A 96 -5.93 16.60 -7.92
N THR A 97 -5.86 16.18 -9.18
CA THR A 97 -4.73 15.43 -9.72
C THR A 97 -3.44 16.18 -9.35
N HIS A 98 -2.38 15.46 -8.98
CA HIS A 98 -1.16 16.06 -8.41
C HIS A 98 -0.35 16.91 -9.40
N GLY A 99 -0.92 17.22 -10.58
CA GLY A 99 -0.34 18.06 -11.64
C GLY A 99 0.85 17.43 -12.36
N MET A 100 1.72 16.75 -11.62
CA MET A 100 3.02 16.29 -12.11
C MET A 100 3.06 14.79 -12.45
N MET A 101 2.16 13.98 -11.88
CA MET A 101 2.01 12.56 -12.22
C MET A 101 0.55 12.13 -12.11
N ASP A 102 0.12 11.30 -13.06
CA ASP A 102 -1.23 10.74 -13.05
C ASP A 102 -1.40 9.69 -11.93
N PHE A 103 -2.62 9.56 -11.42
CA PHE A 103 -2.94 8.59 -10.37
C PHE A 103 -2.67 7.15 -10.81
N VAL A 104 -2.98 6.81 -12.07
CA VAL A 104 -2.76 5.47 -12.61
C VAL A 104 -1.26 5.18 -12.70
N GLU A 105 -0.48 6.12 -13.21
CA GLU A 105 0.98 6.02 -13.30
C GLU A 105 1.63 5.81 -11.93
N MET A 106 1.28 6.64 -10.94
CA MET A 106 1.78 6.48 -9.57
C MET A 106 1.39 5.11 -8.99
N SER A 107 0.17 4.66 -9.24
CA SER A 107 -0.32 3.37 -8.71
C SER A 107 0.43 2.18 -9.34
N ARG A 108 0.71 2.22 -10.64
CA ARG A 108 1.54 1.21 -11.32
C ARG A 108 2.95 1.15 -10.73
N MET A 109 3.58 2.31 -10.52
CA MET A 109 4.91 2.37 -9.91
C MET A 109 4.95 1.79 -8.50
N MET A 110 3.97 2.10 -7.65
CA MET A 110 3.90 1.54 -6.29
C MET A 110 3.66 0.04 -6.28
N CYS A 111 2.82 -0.48 -7.19
CA CYS A 111 2.61 -1.93 -7.33
C CYS A 111 3.92 -2.64 -7.72
N ASN A 112 4.64 -2.11 -8.70
CA ASN A 112 5.92 -2.68 -9.13
C ASN A 112 6.94 -2.63 -8.01
N GLN A 113 7.02 -1.50 -7.29
CA GLN A 113 7.95 -1.38 -6.17
C GLN A 113 7.62 -2.36 -5.04
N TRP A 114 6.34 -2.50 -4.66
CA TRP A 114 5.93 -3.42 -3.59
C TRP A 114 6.36 -4.87 -3.84
N LYS A 115 6.39 -5.30 -5.11
CA LYS A 115 6.85 -6.64 -5.50
C LYS A 115 8.35 -6.84 -5.24
N VAL A 116 9.14 -5.78 -5.41
CA VAL A 116 10.61 -5.80 -5.32
C VAL A 116 11.12 -5.44 -3.91
N VAL A 117 10.30 -4.79 -3.09
CA VAL A 117 10.65 -4.42 -1.71
C VAL A 117 11.03 -5.66 -0.88
N ASP A 118 12.11 -5.53 -0.10
CA ASP A 118 12.62 -6.57 0.77
C ASP A 118 11.57 -7.07 1.76
N GLU A 119 11.62 -8.38 2.05
CA GLU A 119 10.66 -9.03 2.96
C GLU A 119 10.76 -8.46 4.39
N SER A 120 11.95 -8.03 4.81
CA SER A 120 12.15 -7.35 6.10
C SER A 120 11.33 -6.05 6.19
N ILE A 121 11.27 -5.28 5.11
CA ILE A 121 10.50 -4.04 5.07
C ILE A 121 8.99 -4.34 5.01
N LYS A 122 8.58 -5.37 4.26
CA LYS A 122 7.16 -5.82 4.24
C LYS A 122 6.69 -6.23 5.63
N CYS A 123 7.55 -6.91 6.40
CA CYS A 123 7.27 -7.28 7.79
C CYS A 123 6.91 -6.06 8.66
N ILE A 124 7.59 -4.92 8.50
CA ILE A 124 7.26 -3.68 9.23
C ILE A 124 5.83 -3.23 8.91
N PHE A 125 5.41 -3.27 7.65
CA PHE A 125 4.04 -2.89 7.26
C PHE A 125 3.00 -3.93 7.70
N GLN A 126 3.39 -5.20 7.80
CA GLN A 126 2.54 -6.25 8.35
C GLN A 126 2.26 -6.05 9.84
N GLU A 127 3.30 -5.79 10.65
CA GLU A 127 3.17 -5.44 12.06
C GLU A 127 2.18 -4.27 12.25
N LEU A 128 2.34 -3.21 11.46
CA LEU A 128 1.47 -2.04 11.51
C LEU A 128 0.02 -2.34 11.08
N ALA A 129 -0.18 -3.25 10.12
CA ALA A 129 -1.51 -3.67 9.70
C ALA A 129 -2.21 -4.49 10.80
N GLU A 130 -1.47 -5.33 11.53
CA GLU A 130 -1.98 -6.08 12.68
C GLU A 130 -2.40 -5.16 13.83
N GLU A 131 -1.59 -4.15 14.14
CA GLU A 131 -1.95 -3.10 15.09
C GLU A 131 -3.23 -2.36 14.65
N GLY A 132 -3.33 -2.01 13.36
CA GLY A 132 -4.54 -1.43 12.78
C GLY A 132 -5.76 -2.35 12.89
N LYS A 133 -5.60 -3.67 12.68
CA LYS A 133 -6.66 -4.68 12.85
C LYS A 133 -7.12 -4.76 14.31
N GLN A 134 -6.19 -4.66 15.27
CA GLN A 134 -6.53 -4.65 16.71
C GLN A 134 -7.36 -3.43 17.08
N LEU A 135 -6.93 -2.23 16.69
CA LEU A 135 -7.69 -1.00 16.91
C LEU A 135 -9.08 -1.04 16.24
N TYR A 136 -9.19 -1.68 15.08
CA TYR A 136 -10.48 -1.87 14.41
C TYR A 136 -11.41 -2.81 15.20
N ARG A 137 -10.89 -3.91 15.77
CA ARG A 137 -11.69 -4.84 16.60
C ARG A 137 -12.28 -4.12 17.82
N GLU A 138 -11.49 -3.30 18.49
CA GLU A 138 -11.91 -2.48 19.64
C GLU A 138 -13.02 -1.48 19.25
N ARG A 139 -12.85 -0.75 18.15
CA ARG A 139 -13.90 0.16 17.64
C ARG A 139 -15.17 -0.59 17.25
N LEU A 140 -15.04 -1.80 16.72
CA LEU A 140 -16.18 -2.60 16.29
C LEU A 140 -16.97 -3.15 17.49
N SER A 141 -16.31 -3.51 18.60
CA SER A 141 -17.01 -3.88 19.83
C SER A 141 -17.78 -2.69 20.40
N GLU A 142 -17.15 -1.52 20.53
CA GLU A 142 -17.82 -0.30 21.03
C GLU A 142 -19.02 0.10 20.17
N TYR A 143 -18.95 -0.11 18.86
CA TYR A 143 -20.08 0.15 17.96
C TYR A 143 -21.26 -0.79 18.22
N LYS A 144 -20.99 -2.08 18.43
CA LYS A 144 -22.05 -3.08 18.70
C LYS A 144 -22.73 -2.84 20.04
N ASP A 145 -21.97 -2.45 21.06
CA ASP A 145 -22.52 -2.16 22.39
C ASP A 145 -23.50 -0.98 22.32
N LYS A 146 -23.16 0.08 21.58
CA LYS A 146 -24.04 1.24 21.34
C LYS A 146 -25.28 0.90 20.52
N GLU A 147 -25.18 -0.03 19.59
CA GLU A 147 -26.31 -0.50 18.78
C GLU A 147 -27.34 -1.21 19.68
N GLN A 148 -26.88 -2.03 20.63
CA GLN A 148 -27.74 -2.71 21.61
C GLN A 148 -28.43 -1.76 22.59
N GLU A 149 -27.74 -0.71 23.06
CA GLU A 149 -28.33 0.30 23.94
C GLU A 149 -29.42 1.12 23.24
N SER A 150 -29.33 1.30 21.92
CA SER A 150 -30.31 2.08 21.16
C SER A 150 -31.64 1.35 20.93
N ASP A 151 -31.64 0.01 20.94
CA ASP A 151 -32.82 -0.81 20.65
C ASP A 151 -33.75 -0.98 21.86
N THR A 152 -33.20 -0.99 23.08
CA THR A 152 -33.94 -1.22 24.32
C THR A 152 -34.73 0.00 24.84
N GLY A 153 -34.67 1.15 24.17
CA GLY A 153 -35.25 2.41 24.62
C GLY A 153 -36.55 2.87 23.94
N SER A 154 -37.14 2.11 23.01
CA SER A 154 -38.23 2.60 22.15
C SER A 154 -39.59 1.88 22.25
N ASP A 155 -39.88 1.18 23.36
CA ASP A 155 -41.25 0.73 23.67
C ASP A 155 -42.02 1.78 24.49
N VAL A 156 -42.16 2.99 23.93
CA VAL A 156 -43.22 3.91 24.33
C VAL A 156 -44.23 3.92 23.20
N GLN A 157 -45.25 3.08 23.38
CA GLN A 157 -46.49 3.04 22.63
C GLN A 157 -46.96 4.45 22.28
N ASN A 158 -46.79 4.85 21.02
CA ASN A 158 -47.59 5.92 20.45
C ASN A 158 -48.75 5.24 19.71
N PRO A 159 -50.00 5.33 20.22
CA PRO A 159 -51.13 4.68 19.58
C PRO A 159 -51.42 5.32 18.22
N CYS A 160 -51.68 4.45 17.25
CA CYS A 160 -52.30 4.67 15.95
C CYS A 160 -52.93 6.05 15.70
N GLU A 161 -52.47 6.72 14.65
CA GLU A 161 -53.41 7.34 13.71
C GLU A 161 -53.15 6.84 12.29
N GLU A 162 -54.10 6.02 11.85
CA GLU A 162 -54.34 5.48 10.53
C GLU A 162 -54.71 6.64 9.60
N GLY A 163 -53.89 6.91 8.57
CA GLY A 163 -54.15 8.07 7.71
C GLY A 163 -53.33 8.13 6.43
N SER A 164 -53.87 7.48 5.39
CA SER A 164 -53.83 7.94 3.99
C SER A 164 -52.54 7.79 3.15
N ALA A 165 -52.56 6.72 2.34
CA ALA A 165 -52.41 6.67 0.88
C ALA A 165 -51.38 7.56 0.11
N ASP A 166 -50.81 6.91 -0.91
CA ASP A 166 -50.32 7.47 -2.19
C ASP A 166 -48.88 8.00 -2.32
N LYS A 167 -47.93 7.13 -2.71
CA LYS A 167 -47.48 6.97 -4.12
C LYS A 167 -46.15 6.19 -4.25
N PRO A 168 -46.06 5.17 -5.12
CA PRO A 168 -44.81 4.48 -5.41
C PRO A 168 -43.95 5.30 -6.38
N LYS A 169 -42.83 5.86 -5.90
CA LYS A 169 -41.79 6.42 -6.77
C LYS A 169 -40.79 5.33 -7.15
N SER A 170 -41.08 4.75 -8.32
CA SER A 170 -40.25 3.88 -9.15
C SER A 170 -38.80 4.37 -9.28
N CYS A 171 -37.86 3.66 -8.64
CA CYS A 171 -36.43 3.74 -8.93
C CYS A 171 -36.10 2.68 -9.98
N ASN A 172 -36.13 3.07 -11.26
CA ASN A 172 -35.60 2.26 -12.36
C ASN A 172 -34.08 2.30 -12.32
N ARG A 173 -33.44 1.29 -11.74
CA ARG A 173 -32.05 0.96 -12.08
C ARG A 173 -32.04 -0.38 -12.81
N THR A 174 -32.30 -0.29 -14.11
CA THR A 174 -32.22 -1.40 -15.06
C THR A 174 -30.75 -1.84 -15.17
N THR A 175 -30.32 -2.77 -14.34
CA THR A 175 -29.19 -3.64 -14.67
C THR A 175 -29.67 -4.59 -15.76
N LYS A 176 -29.42 -4.24 -17.02
CA LYS A 176 -29.38 -5.21 -18.11
C LYS A 176 -28.13 -6.06 -17.91
N TYR A 177 -28.21 -7.05 -17.02
CA TYR A 177 -27.32 -8.20 -17.06
C TYR A 177 -28.06 -9.25 -17.88
N THR A 178 -27.84 -9.22 -19.19
CA THR A 178 -28.21 -10.32 -20.06
C THR A 178 -27.43 -11.54 -19.59
N ASN A 179 -28.16 -12.46 -18.97
CA ASN A 179 -27.75 -13.81 -18.74
C ASN A 179 -27.57 -14.46 -20.13
N VAL A 180 -26.36 -14.36 -20.67
CA VAL A 180 -25.93 -15.17 -21.80
C VAL A 180 -25.28 -16.40 -21.18
N ASP A 181 -26.07 -17.48 -21.11
CA ASP A 181 -25.55 -18.84 -21.08
C ASP A 181 -24.63 -18.99 -22.29
N MET A 182 -23.35 -18.67 -22.09
CA MET A 182 -22.30 -18.84 -23.07
C MET A 182 -21.23 -19.69 -22.40
N PHE A 183 -21.55 -20.97 -22.31
CA PHE A 183 -20.59 -22.04 -22.08
C PHE A 183 -20.09 -22.44 -23.47
N PRO A 184 -18.93 -21.96 -23.97
CA PRO A 184 -18.32 -22.58 -25.11
C PRO A 184 -17.61 -23.86 -24.66
N GLU A 185 -18.09 -24.93 -25.27
CA GLU A 185 -17.40 -26.16 -25.66
C GLU A 185 -15.92 -26.30 -25.27
N THR A 186 -15.67 -27.48 -24.68
CA THR A 186 -14.43 -28.27 -24.68
C THR A 186 -13.15 -27.62 -25.20
N PRO A 187 -12.06 -27.60 -24.40
CA PRO A 187 -10.77 -27.09 -24.83
C PRO A 187 -10.23 -27.87 -26.03
N PRO A 188 -9.60 -27.21 -27.01
CA PRO A 188 -8.99 -27.86 -28.16
C PRO A 188 -7.89 -28.84 -27.73
N PRO A 189 -7.71 -29.96 -28.45
CA PRO A 189 -6.69 -30.95 -28.14
C PRO A 189 -5.29 -30.33 -28.22
N LEU A 190 -4.50 -30.56 -27.17
CA LEU A 190 -3.11 -30.09 -27.09
C LEU A 190 -2.28 -30.68 -28.24
N PRO A 191 -1.35 -29.90 -28.81
CA PRO A 191 -0.41 -30.40 -29.80
C PRO A 191 0.49 -31.49 -29.20
N PRO A 192 0.93 -32.46 -30.02
CA PRO A 192 1.84 -33.51 -29.58
C PRO A 192 3.15 -32.89 -29.08
N ILE A 193 3.53 -33.25 -27.86
CA ILE A 193 4.82 -32.92 -27.26
C ILE A 193 5.90 -33.57 -28.14
N VAL A 194 6.58 -32.75 -28.94
CA VAL A 194 7.83 -33.14 -29.58
C VAL A 194 8.91 -33.11 -28.52
N SER A 195 9.41 -34.30 -28.16
CA SER A 195 10.64 -34.47 -27.39
C SER A 195 11.78 -33.81 -28.14
N PHE A 196 12.23 -32.67 -27.63
CA PHE A 196 13.41 -31.97 -28.13
C PHE A 196 14.63 -32.52 -27.39
N ASP A 197 15.19 -33.61 -27.92
CA ASP A 197 16.56 -34.02 -27.61
C ASP A 197 17.49 -33.02 -28.34
N SER A 198 18.26 -32.28 -27.58
CA SER A 198 19.35 -31.44 -28.12
C SER A 198 20.54 -31.53 -27.20
N GLU A 199 21.31 -32.57 -27.42
CA GLU A 199 22.76 -32.48 -27.35
C GLU A 199 23.19 -31.86 -28.68
N ASP A 200 23.76 -30.65 -28.67
CA ASP A 200 24.90 -30.33 -29.53
C ASP A 200 25.51 -28.97 -29.19
N ASP A 201 26.83 -29.03 -29.10
CA ASP A 201 27.84 -28.00 -28.94
C ASP A 201 27.71 -26.91 -30.03
N MET A 202 27.72 -25.63 -29.65
CA MET A 202 27.88 -24.56 -30.64
C MET A 202 28.65 -23.37 -30.06
N SER A 203 29.98 -23.46 -30.16
CA SER A 203 30.87 -22.30 -30.04
C SER A 203 30.74 -21.44 -31.31
N CYS A 204 30.37 -20.18 -31.17
CA CYS A 204 30.37 -19.21 -32.27
C CYS A 204 30.92 -17.87 -31.78
N VAL A 205 32.12 -17.56 -32.26
CA VAL A 205 32.78 -16.26 -32.24
C VAL A 205 31.97 -15.30 -33.13
N VAL A 206 31.55 -14.14 -32.61
CA VAL A 206 30.91 -13.09 -33.43
C VAL A 206 31.58 -11.74 -33.17
N GLN A 207 31.99 -11.13 -34.28
CA GLN A 207 32.57 -9.79 -34.43
C GLN A 207 31.52 -8.68 -34.24
N PRO A 208 31.93 -7.42 -33.95
CA PRO A 208 31.00 -6.31 -33.75
C PRO A 208 30.50 -5.74 -35.08
N SER A 209 29.18 -5.83 -35.31
CA SER A 209 28.47 -5.16 -36.41
C SER A 209 27.96 -3.80 -35.95
N VAL A 210 28.30 -2.77 -36.73
CA VAL A 210 27.81 -1.39 -36.64
C VAL A 210 26.31 -1.36 -36.93
N TYR A 211 25.52 -0.73 -36.05
CA TYR A 211 24.06 -0.58 -36.20
C TYR A 211 23.72 0.91 -36.36
N GLN A 212 23.04 1.27 -37.45
CA GLN A 212 22.36 2.56 -37.62
C GLN A 212 20.87 2.39 -37.26
N PRO A 213 20.24 3.34 -36.55
CA PRO A 213 18.82 3.27 -36.25
C PRO A 213 18.00 3.98 -37.33
N ASP A 214 17.16 3.22 -38.02
CA ASP A 214 16.02 3.75 -38.78
C ASP A 214 14.84 4.00 -37.83
N ALA A 215 14.17 5.12 -38.06
CA ALA A 215 13.04 5.61 -37.29
C ALA A 215 11.74 5.13 -37.93
N ASP A 216 10.98 4.28 -37.25
CA ASP A 216 9.60 3.98 -37.64
C ASP A 216 8.69 3.77 -36.41
N ASP A 217 7.69 4.65 -36.35
CA ASP A 217 6.28 4.48 -35.98
C ASP A 217 5.85 3.24 -35.15
N SER A 218 5.27 3.49 -33.99
CA SER A 218 4.37 2.56 -33.29
C SER A 218 3.49 3.29 -32.28
N THR A 219 2.37 3.82 -32.78
CA THR A 219 1.19 4.12 -31.95
C THR A 219 0.30 2.87 -31.89
N ALA A 220 0.52 2.02 -30.89
CA ALA A 220 -0.39 0.93 -30.53
C ALA A 220 -0.91 1.15 -29.11
N THR A 221 -2.19 1.47 -29.02
CA THR A 221 -2.94 1.69 -27.79
C THR A 221 -3.23 0.34 -27.13
N SER A 222 -2.65 0.09 -25.96
CA SER A 222 -2.81 -1.15 -25.21
C SER A 222 -4.08 -1.14 -24.35
N ASP A 223 -5.11 -1.87 -24.79
CA ASP A 223 -6.30 -2.28 -24.02
C ASP A 223 -5.99 -3.33 -22.92
N ALA A 224 -4.73 -3.44 -22.48
CA ALA A 224 -4.29 -4.40 -21.46
C ALA A 224 -4.37 -3.86 -20.02
N ASP A 225 -4.82 -2.62 -19.83
CA ASP A 225 -4.77 -1.93 -18.53
C ASP A 225 -5.99 -2.22 -17.61
N ASP A 226 -7.08 -2.84 -18.11
CA ASP A 226 -8.28 -3.11 -17.31
C ASP A 226 -8.24 -4.44 -16.52
N GLU A 227 -7.38 -5.39 -16.89
CA GLU A 227 -7.27 -6.69 -16.21
C GLU A 227 -6.38 -6.62 -14.95
N PHE A 228 -5.49 -5.62 -14.88
CA PHE A 228 -4.50 -5.50 -13.80
C PHE A 228 -5.10 -5.05 -12.46
N CYS A 229 -6.20 -4.30 -12.47
CA CYS A 229 -6.89 -3.88 -11.24
C CYS A 229 -7.68 -5.03 -10.58
N ALA A 230 -8.20 -5.98 -11.37
CA ALA A 230 -8.87 -7.17 -10.84
C ALA A 230 -7.86 -8.17 -10.23
N PHE A 231 -6.68 -8.29 -10.85
CA PHE A 231 -5.61 -9.19 -10.39
C PHE A 231 -5.06 -8.83 -8.99
N ILE A 232 -4.95 -7.54 -8.65
CA ILE A 232 -4.46 -7.10 -7.33
C ILE A 232 -5.42 -7.51 -6.20
N ASP A 233 -6.73 -7.47 -6.43
CA ASP A 233 -7.72 -7.86 -5.41
C ASP A 233 -7.82 -9.40 -5.26
N GLU A 234 -7.59 -10.18 -6.32
CA GLU A 234 -7.68 -11.64 -6.27
C GLU A 234 -6.40 -12.30 -5.69
N HIS A 235 -5.20 -11.76 -5.98
CA HIS A 235 -3.95 -12.36 -5.48
C HIS A 235 -3.58 -11.96 -4.05
N ILE A 236 -4.09 -10.84 -3.52
CA ILE A 236 -3.85 -10.45 -2.12
C ILE A 236 -4.59 -11.39 -1.15
N HIS A 237 -5.69 -12.03 -1.57
CA HIS A 237 -6.42 -12.98 -0.73
C HIS A 237 -5.81 -14.39 -0.66
N MET A 238 -4.89 -14.76 -1.56
CA MET A 238 -4.25 -16.08 -1.55
C MET A 238 -3.00 -16.18 -0.66
N VAL A 239 -2.38 -15.05 -0.28
CA VAL A 239 -1.16 -15.07 0.57
C VAL A 239 -1.49 -15.09 2.07
N ASP A 240 -2.74 -14.81 2.46
CA ASP A 240 -3.18 -14.83 3.87
C ASP A 240 -3.37 -16.24 4.46
N ASN A 241 -3.12 -17.32 3.70
CA ASN A 241 -3.40 -18.70 4.13
C ASN A 241 -2.20 -19.66 4.09
N VAL A 242 -1.01 -19.18 3.69
CA VAL A 242 0.22 -19.92 3.97
C VAL A 242 0.59 -19.52 5.40
N GLY A 243 0.49 -20.46 6.33
CA GLY A 243 0.90 -20.26 7.71
C GLY A 243 2.31 -19.69 7.73
N LEU A 244 2.41 -18.38 7.94
CA LEU A 244 3.61 -17.72 8.41
C LEU A 244 3.81 -18.28 9.81
N ASP A 245 4.44 -19.46 9.88
CA ASP A 245 5.28 -19.80 11.01
C ASP A 245 6.03 -18.53 11.34
N ALA A 246 5.83 -18.11 12.59
CA ALA A 246 6.20 -16.83 13.11
C ALA A 246 7.49 -16.34 12.46
N CYS A 247 7.59 -15.04 12.24
CA CYS A 247 8.86 -14.36 12.27
C CYS A 247 9.46 -14.57 13.68
N ASP A 248 9.80 -15.82 14.02
CA ASP A 248 10.52 -16.34 15.17
C ASP A 248 12.00 -16.03 14.93
N LEU A 249 12.24 -14.80 14.51
CA LEU A 249 13.46 -14.12 14.83
C LEU A 249 13.36 -13.85 16.33
N ASN A 250 13.78 -14.87 17.07
CA ASN A 250 14.12 -14.88 18.48
C ASN A 250 15.23 -13.83 18.73
N TYR A 251 14.91 -12.55 18.53
CA TYR A 251 15.72 -11.41 18.89
C TYR A 251 15.33 -11.04 20.31
N GLY A 252 16.13 -11.58 21.23
CA GLY A 252 15.96 -11.44 22.66
C GLY A 252 15.79 -9.99 23.12
N ARG A 253 14.96 -9.88 24.16
CA ARG A 253 14.63 -8.71 24.98
C ARG A 253 14.06 -7.49 24.22
N PRO A 254 12.95 -6.92 24.71
CA PRO A 254 12.58 -5.57 24.32
C PRO A 254 13.76 -4.64 24.66
N ILE A 255 14.36 -4.02 23.66
CA ILE A 255 15.21 -2.85 23.88
C ILE A 255 14.26 -1.80 24.43
N ASP A 256 14.41 -1.51 25.73
CA ASP A 256 13.59 -0.50 26.39
C ASP A 256 13.77 0.83 25.64
N PHE A 257 12.64 1.41 25.23
CA PHE A 257 12.56 2.65 24.44
C PHE A 257 13.28 3.84 25.10
N MET A 258 13.64 3.73 26.37
CA MET A 258 14.41 4.73 27.11
C MET A 258 15.91 4.75 26.77
N ASP A 259 16.49 3.68 26.24
CA ASP A 259 17.92 3.65 25.88
C ASP A 259 18.22 4.31 24.52
N LEU A 260 17.21 4.52 23.66
CA LEU A 260 17.38 5.24 22.40
C LEU A 260 17.26 6.76 22.55
N ILE A 261 16.59 7.26 23.59
CA ILE A 261 16.42 8.71 23.82
C ILE A 261 17.72 9.32 24.36
N THR A 262 18.55 8.56 25.07
CA THR A 262 19.85 9.03 25.60
C THR A 262 20.96 9.13 24.55
N MET A 263 20.76 8.65 23.31
CA MET A 263 21.75 8.82 22.24
C MET A 263 21.57 10.10 21.41
N ASP A 264 20.41 10.76 21.46
CA ASP A 264 20.13 11.95 20.62
C ASP A 264 20.72 13.25 21.20
N GLU A 265 21.05 13.30 22.50
CA GLU A 265 21.71 14.49 23.09
C GLU A 265 23.24 14.51 22.89
N SER A 266 23.86 13.38 22.54
CA SER A 266 25.32 13.32 22.34
C SER A 266 25.78 13.77 20.95
N ILE A 267 24.91 13.75 19.93
CA ILE A 267 25.30 14.09 18.55
C ILE A 267 25.17 15.59 18.29
N CYS A 268 24.32 16.32 19.01
CA CYS A 268 24.19 17.77 18.86
C CYS A 268 25.30 18.61 19.52
N HIS A 269 26.20 18.02 20.32
CA HIS A 269 27.29 18.77 20.97
C HIS A 269 28.62 18.80 20.20
N CYS A 270 28.76 18.09 19.07
CA CYS A 270 30.03 18.06 18.31
C CYS A 270 30.19 19.17 17.26
N THR A 271 29.17 19.99 16.98
CA THR A 271 29.24 21.04 15.93
C THR A 271 29.48 22.46 16.45
N LEU A 272 29.64 22.69 17.75
CA LEU A 272 29.81 24.04 18.32
C LEU A 272 31.22 24.38 18.84
N SER A 273 32.23 23.54 18.60
CA SER A 273 33.59 23.75 19.13
C SER A 273 34.66 24.12 18.08
N LEU A 274 34.27 24.64 16.91
CA LEU A 274 35.20 24.99 15.83
C LEU A 274 35.19 26.48 15.39
N GLU A 275 34.60 27.38 16.18
CA GLU A 275 34.62 28.85 15.91
C GLU A 275 35.58 29.64 16.83
N GLY A 276 36.55 28.98 17.47
CA GLY A 276 37.39 29.57 18.52
C GLY A 276 38.90 29.66 18.25
N MET A 277 39.38 29.58 17.01
CA MET A 277 40.79 29.80 16.67
C MET A 277 40.95 30.49 15.32
N LEU A 278 40.76 31.82 15.31
CA LEU A 278 41.36 32.75 14.35
C LEU A 278 41.61 34.07 15.08
#